data_AF-A0A961HDK1-F1
#
_entry.id   AF-A0A961HDK1-F1
#
_cell.length_a   1.000
_cell.length_b   1.000
_cell.length_c   1.000
_cell.angle_alpha   90.00
_cell.angle_beta   90.00
_cell.angle_gamma   90.00
#
_symmetry.space_group_name_H-M   'P 1'
#
loop_
_entity.id
_entity.type
_entity.pdbx_description
1 polymer ?
#
loop_
_entity_poly.entity_id
_entity_poly.type
_entity_poly.pdbx_seq_one_letter_code
_entity_poly.pdbx_strand_id
1 'polypeptide(L)'
;SPHLGTIEVRVFDGVSNLRELSALVALTHCLIVDLDRRLDAGEQLPVMPPWHVQENKWRAARYGLDAIIILDADSNERLVTEDLDDLLTRLDPVARSLDCAEELAAVADIPRLGASYQRQRRVAEEYDGDLRAVVDALVGELDLEER
;
A
#
# COMPACT_ATOMS: atom_id res chain seq x y z
N SER A 1 2.63 16.76 11.14
CA SER A 1 2.88 17.79 12.18
C SER A 1 3.22 19.13 11.54
N PRO A 2 2.35 20.16 11.59
CA PRO A 2 2.58 21.42 10.88
C PRO A 2 3.89 22.14 11.24
N HIS A 3 4.40 21.91 12.46
CA HIS A 3 5.63 22.50 12.97
C HIS A 3 6.92 21.86 12.42
N LEU A 4 6.84 20.66 11.82
CA LEU A 4 8.01 19.95 11.29
C LEU A 4 8.17 20.13 9.77
N GLY A 5 7.20 20.74 9.09
CA GLY A 5 7.18 20.79 7.63
C GLY A 5 7.01 19.41 6.98
N THR A 6 6.45 18.44 7.70
CA THR A 6 6.28 17.05 7.22
C THR A 6 4.83 16.68 6.98
N ILE A 7 4.63 15.86 5.94
CA ILE A 7 3.41 15.08 5.72
C ILE A 7 3.59 13.74 6.44
N GLU A 8 2.65 13.41 7.33
CA GLU A 8 2.68 12.18 8.11
C GLU A 8 1.54 11.26 7.65
N VAL A 9 1.87 10.16 6.98
CA VAL A 9 0.91 9.18 6.47
C VAL A 9 0.62 8.14 7.55
N ARG A 10 -0.63 8.08 8.03
CA ARG A 10 -1.04 7.30 9.21
C ARG A 10 -2.19 6.33 8.91
N VAL A 11 -2.09 5.65 7.77
CA VAL A 11 -3.11 4.69 7.30
C VAL A 11 -2.66 3.23 7.40
N PHE A 12 -1.35 2.97 7.47
CA PHE A 12 -0.81 1.61 7.53
C PHE A 12 -0.99 0.95 8.90
N ASP A 13 -1.27 -0.35 8.87
CA ASP A 13 -1.18 -1.24 10.02
C ASP A 13 0.29 -1.61 10.32
N GLY A 14 0.53 -2.37 11.39
CA GLY A 14 1.85 -2.93 11.70
C GLY A 14 2.26 -3.97 10.65
N VAL A 15 3.31 -3.67 9.89
CA VAL A 15 3.87 -4.57 8.86
C VAL A 15 4.80 -5.58 9.52
N SER A 16 4.66 -6.87 9.17
CA SER A 16 5.34 -7.98 9.84
C SER A 16 6.76 -8.27 9.35
N ASN A 17 7.18 -7.72 8.21
CA ASN A 17 8.53 -7.95 7.65
C ASN A 17 9.12 -6.71 6.99
N LEU A 18 10.46 -6.64 6.91
CA LEU A 18 11.18 -5.49 6.35
C LEU A 18 10.97 -5.29 4.85
N ARG A 19 10.75 -6.36 4.08
CA ARG A 19 10.55 -6.27 2.63
C ARG A 19 9.26 -5.54 2.29
N GLU A 20 8.13 -5.95 2.88
CA GLU A 20 6.83 -5.29 2.73
C GLU A 20 6.87 -3.87 3.30
N LEU A 21 7.54 -3.66 4.44
CA LEU A 21 7.70 -2.33 5.03
C LEU A 21 8.42 -1.38 4.06
N SER A 22 9.56 -1.81 3.52
CA SER A 22 10.36 -1.01 2.59
C SER A 22 9.58 -0.71 1.30
N ALA A 23 8.82 -1.68 0.80
CA ALA A 23 7.95 -1.51 -0.36
C ALA A 23 6.87 -0.45 -0.13
N LEU A 24 6.17 -0.49 1.01
CA LEU A 24 5.13 0.49 1.35
C LEU A 24 5.72 1.89 1.59
N VAL A 25 6.92 1.98 2.16
CA VAL A 25 7.67 3.24 2.29
C VAL A 25 8.01 3.82 0.92
N ALA A 26 8.56 3.01 0.01
CA ALA A 26 8.90 3.43 -1.35
C ALA A 26 7.66 3.89 -2.12
N LEU A 27 6.55 3.14 -2.07
CA LEU A 27 5.27 3.53 -2.68
C LEU A 27 4.80 4.89 -2.17
N THR A 28 4.78 5.08 -0.85
CA THR A 28 4.33 6.32 -0.22
C THR A 28 5.21 7.51 -0.62
N HIS A 29 6.53 7.31 -0.60
CA HIS A 29 7.49 8.34 -0.97
C HIS A 29 7.36 8.74 -2.44
N CYS A 30 7.26 7.75 -3.34
CA CYS A 30 7.08 7.99 -4.77
C CYS A 30 5.76 8.70 -5.06
N LEU A 31 4.66 8.32 -4.39
CA LEU A 31 3.37 8.96 -4.58
C LEU A 31 3.39 10.44 -4.15
N ILE A 32 4.00 10.75 -3.01
CA ILE A 32 4.11 12.13 -2.52
C ILE A 32 4.96 12.97 -3.49
N VAL A 33 6.12 12.45 -3.92
CA VAL A 33 7.02 13.17 -4.84
C VAL A 33 6.40 13.33 -6.23
N ASP A 34 5.65 12.34 -6.72
CA ASP A 34 4.88 12.45 -7.97
C ASP A 34 3.86 13.60 -7.89
N LEU A 35 3.05 13.64 -6.82
CA LEU A 35 2.04 14.67 -6.62
C LEU A 35 2.67 16.06 -6.44
N ASP A 36 3.77 16.16 -5.70
CA ASP A 36 4.54 17.39 -5.50
C ASP A 36 5.08 17.95 -6.82
N ARG A 37 5.74 17.11 -7.63
CA ARG A 37 6.26 17.50 -8.95
C ARG A 37 5.17 17.96 -9.90
N ARG A 38 4.01 17.28 -9.90
CA ARG A 38 2.86 17.66 -10.72
C ARG A 38 2.27 19.00 -10.28
N LEU A 39 2.19 19.24 -8.98
CA LEU A 39 1.76 20.52 -8.42
C LEU A 39 2.71 21.65 -8.81
N ASP A 40 4.03 21.44 -8.70
CA ASP A 40 5.07 22.40 -9.11
C ASP A 40 5.05 22.68 -10.62
N ALA A 41 4.66 21.70 -11.43
CA ALA A 41 4.46 21.86 -12.87
C ALA A 41 3.18 22.65 -13.23
N GLY A 42 2.38 23.05 -12.22
CA GLY A 42 1.15 23.80 -12.40
C GLY A 42 -0.06 22.93 -12.80
N GLU A 43 0.04 21.60 -12.66
CA GLU A 43 -1.10 20.73 -12.87
C GLU A 43 -2.14 20.92 -11.78
N GLN A 44 -3.42 20.83 -12.18
CA GLN A 44 -4.49 20.65 -11.21
C GLN A 44 -4.57 19.17 -10.83
N LEU A 45 -4.24 18.87 -9.58
CA LEU A 45 -4.34 17.51 -9.05
C LEU A 45 -5.80 17.05 -9.04
N PRO A 46 -6.07 15.77 -9.36
CA PRO A 46 -7.43 15.24 -9.35
C PRO A 46 -8.00 15.29 -7.94
N VAL A 47 -9.24 15.81 -7.82
CA VAL A 47 -9.99 15.88 -6.56
C VAL A 47 -11.20 14.99 -6.68
N MET A 48 -11.27 13.97 -5.83
CA MET A 48 -12.47 13.14 -5.69
C MET A 48 -13.47 13.77 -4.72
N PRO A 49 -14.77 13.59 -4.95
CA PRO A 49 -15.77 13.93 -3.95
C PRO A 49 -15.48 13.28 -2.59
N PRO A 50 -15.69 13.99 -1.45
CA PRO A 50 -15.34 13.44 -0.13
C PRO A 50 -16.01 12.11 0.21
N TRP A 51 -17.20 11.83 -0.34
CA TRP A 51 -17.88 10.56 -0.14
C TRP A 51 -17.23 9.41 -0.93
N HIS A 52 -16.66 9.64 -2.12
CA HIS A 52 -15.88 8.62 -2.85
C HIS A 52 -14.62 8.24 -2.07
N VAL A 53 -13.92 9.22 -1.48
CA VAL A 53 -12.74 8.96 -0.65
C VAL A 53 -13.10 8.10 0.57
N GLN A 54 -14.20 8.42 1.26
CA GLN A 54 -14.68 7.66 2.41
C GLN A 54 -15.12 6.25 2.03
N GLU A 55 -15.83 6.11 0.90
CA GLU A 55 -16.25 4.82 0.37
C GLU A 55 -15.04 3.94 0.01
N ASN A 56 -14.06 4.47 -0.73
CA ASN A 56 -12.83 3.74 -1.05
C ASN A 56 -12.08 3.29 0.21
N LYS A 57 -12.02 4.15 1.23
CA LYS A 57 -11.42 3.79 2.52
C LYS A 57 -12.17 2.61 3.17
N TRP A 58 -13.49 2.63 3.17
CA TRP A 58 -14.29 1.53 3.71
C TRP A 58 -14.13 0.25 2.89
N ARG A 59 -14.19 0.33 1.56
CA ARG A 59 -14.00 -0.82 0.66
C ARG A 59 -12.63 -1.45 0.82
N ALA A 60 -11.57 -0.66 0.87
CA ALA A 60 -10.21 -1.14 1.11
C ALA A 60 -10.09 -1.85 2.47
N ALA A 61 -10.65 -1.26 3.55
CA ALA A 61 -10.63 -1.88 4.87
C ALA A 61 -11.47 -3.17 4.94
N ARG A 62 -12.58 -3.25 4.20
CA ARG A 62 -13.51 -4.38 4.27
C ARG A 62 -13.13 -5.55 3.36
N TYR A 63 -12.63 -5.25 2.17
CA TYR A 63 -12.38 -6.24 1.10
C TYR A 63 -10.89 -6.42 0.81
N GLY A 64 -10.01 -5.57 1.35
CA GLY A 64 -8.57 -5.69 1.15
C GLY A 64 -8.20 -5.61 -0.33
N LEU A 65 -7.45 -6.61 -0.80
CA LEU A 65 -6.99 -6.69 -2.18
C LEU A 65 -8.10 -7.01 -3.19
N ASP A 66 -9.27 -7.45 -2.72
CA ASP A 66 -10.44 -7.74 -3.56
C ASP A 66 -11.36 -6.51 -3.72
N ALA A 67 -10.93 -5.33 -3.25
CA ALA A 67 -11.72 -4.12 -3.31
C ALA A 67 -11.84 -3.59 -4.74
N ILE A 68 -13.08 -3.31 -5.17
CA ILE A 68 -13.35 -2.47 -6.35
C ILE A 68 -13.37 -1.00 -5.88
N ILE A 69 -12.43 -0.20 -6.35
CA ILE A 69 -12.27 1.20 -5.97
C ILE A 69 -12.84 2.15 -7.01
N ILE A 70 -13.32 3.30 -6.55
CA ILE A 70 -13.76 4.43 -7.38
C ILE A 70 -12.52 5.22 -7.82
N LEU A 71 -12.35 5.44 -9.11
CA LEU A 71 -11.16 6.04 -9.70
C LEU A 71 -11.24 7.57 -9.81
N ASP A 72 -12.45 8.12 -9.96
CA ASP A 72 -12.65 9.54 -10.26
C ASP A 72 -14.03 10.08 -9.80
N ALA A 73 -14.31 11.33 -10.19
CA ALA A 73 -15.57 12.01 -9.90
C ALA A 73 -16.76 11.48 -10.71
N ASP A 74 -16.51 10.82 -11.85
CA ASP A 74 -17.53 10.22 -12.72
C ASP A 74 -17.95 8.82 -12.24
N SER A 75 -17.39 8.37 -11.11
CA SER A 75 -17.66 7.07 -10.49
C SER A 75 -17.22 5.88 -11.33
N ASN A 76 -16.16 6.05 -12.15
CA ASN A 76 -15.53 4.90 -12.79
C ASN A 76 -14.92 3.97 -11.72
N GLU A 77 -15.01 2.66 -11.92
CA GLU A 77 -14.59 1.66 -10.93
C GLU A 77 -13.64 0.63 -11.53
N ARG A 78 -12.72 0.11 -10.71
CA ARG A 78 -11.80 -0.97 -11.08
C ARG A 78 -11.34 -1.75 -9.85
N LEU A 79 -10.90 -2.99 -10.04
CA LEU A 79 -10.20 -3.75 -9.01
C LEU A 79 -8.92 -3.02 -8.56
N VAL A 80 -8.69 -2.91 -7.25
CA VAL A 80 -7.56 -2.17 -6.68
C VAL A 80 -6.20 -2.69 -7.16
N THR A 81 -6.07 -4.00 -7.39
CA THR A 81 -4.81 -4.59 -7.88
C THR A 81 -4.54 -4.26 -9.35
N GLU A 82 -5.58 -4.10 -10.17
CA GLU A 82 -5.41 -3.67 -11.57
C GLU A 82 -5.03 -2.19 -11.66
N ASP A 83 -5.60 -1.34 -10.80
CA ASP A 83 -5.20 0.07 -10.69
C ASP A 83 -3.77 0.22 -10.12
N LEU A 84 -3.39 -0.67 -9.19
CA LEU A 84 -2.05 -0.70 -8.60
C LEU A 84 -0.97 -0.94 -9.66
N ASP A 85 -1.18 -1.84 -10.63
CA ASP A 85 -0.20 -2.11 -11.69
C ASP A 85 0.09 -0.87 -12.56
N ASP A 86 -0.96 -0.14 -12.93
CA ASP A 86 -0.85 1.14 -13.66
C ASP A 86 -0.15 2.20 -12.80
N LEU A 87 -0.48 2.25 -11.50
CA LEU A 87 0.14 3.17 -10.54
C LEU A 87 1.64 2.90 -10.40
N LEU A 88 2.06 1.65 -10.25
CA LEU A 88 3.48 1.29 -10.13
C LEU A 88 4.26 1.64 -11.40
N THR A 89 3.67 1.39 -12.57
CA THR A 89 4.25 1.80 -13.86
C THR A 89 4.46 3.31 -13.95
N ARG A 90 3.47 4.09 -13.49
CA ARG A 90 3.54 5.55 -13.47
C ARG A 90 4.61 6.08 -12.51
N LEU A 91 4.80 5.42 -11.37
CA LEU A 91 5.74 5.83 -10.33
C LEU A 91 7.20 5.38 -10.57
N ASP A 92 7.44 4.44 -11.48
CA ASP A 92 8.78 3.91 -11.80
C ASP A 92 9.85 5.00 -12.08
N PRO A 93 9.59 6.06 -12.88
CA PRO A 93 10.55 7.15 -13.07
C PRO A 93 10.88 7.91 -11.78
N VAL A 94 9.90 8.06 -10.89
CA VAL A 94 10.11 8.71 -9.58
C VAL A 94 10.96 7.82 -8.69
N ALA A 95 10.65 6.53 -8.62
CA ALA A 95 11.41 5.57 -7.82
C ALA A 95 12.87 5.49 -8.25
N ARG A 96 13.15 5.49 -9.56
CA ARG A 96 14.53 5.57 -10.07
C ARG A 96 15.23 6.86 -9.65
N SER A 97 14.53 7.99 -9.66
CA SER A 97 15.11 9.26 -9.21
C SER A 97 15.38 9.32 -7.70
N LEU A 98 14.70 8.49 -6.92
CA LEU A 98 14.83 8.36 -5.47
C LEU A 98 15.70 7.18 -5.03
N ASP A 99 16.26 6.42 -5.99
CA ASP A 99 17.04 5.20 -5.75
C ASP A 99 16.29 4.14 -4.93
N CYS A 100 14.98 3.98 -5.19
CA CYS A 100 14.10 3.02 -4.51
C CYS A 100 13.25 2.16 -5.48
N ALA A 101 13.76 1.95 -6.70
CA ALA A 101 13.04 1.22 -7.75
C ALA A 101 12.82 -0.26 -7.40
N GLU A 102 13.77 -0.89 -6.70
CA GLU A 102 13.64 -2.28 -6.26
C GLU A 102 12.55 -2.44 -5.18
N GLU A 103 12.50 -1.51 -4.22
CA GLU A 103 11.49 -1.47 -3.18
C GLU A 103 10.11 -1.17 -3.77
N LEU A 104 9.99 -0.24 -4.72
CA LEU A 104 8.71 0.02 -5.39
C LEU A 104 8.23 -1.23 -6.16
N ALA A 105 9.13 -1.92 -6.86
CA ALA A 105 8.78 -3.15 -7.58
C ALA A 105 8.29 -4.26 -6.63
N ALA A 106 8.82 -4.33 -5.40
CA ALA A 106 8.40 -5.29 -4.40
C ALA A 106 6.94 -5.12 -3.94
N VAL A 107 6.30 -3.96 -4.21
CA VAL A 107 4.86 -3.77 -3.93
C VAL A 107 4.01 -4.76 -4.71
N ALA A 108 4.37 -5.07 -5.96
CA ALA A 108 3.63 -6.02 -6.81
C ALA A 108 3.69 -7.46 -6.27
N ASP A 109 4.67 -7.79 -5.42
CA ASP A 109 4.76 -9.10 -4.79
C ASP A 109 3.69 -9.30 -3.71
N ILE A 110 3.22 -8.23 -3.05
CA ILE A 110 2.26 -8.32 -1.93
C ILE A 110 0.96 -9.02 -2.36
N PRO A 111 0.25 -8.55 -3.41
CA PRO A 111 -0.95 -9.26 -3.86
C PRO A 111 -0.65 -10.62 -4.49
N ARG A 112 0.53 -10.80 -5.08
CA ARG A 112 0.93 -12.06 -5.75
C ARG A 112 1.23 -13.19 -4.76
N LEU A 113 1.94 -12.89 -3.67
CA LEU A 113 2.31 -13.83 -2.61
C LEU A 113 1.22 -13.97 -1.54
N GLY A 114 0.29 -13.00 -1.51
CA GLY A 114 -0.81 -12.89 -0.58
C GLY A 114 -0.48 -11.95 0.57
N ALA A 115 -1.38 -11.00 0.86
CA ALA A 115 -1.20 -10.00 1.91
C ALA A 115 -1.14 -10.61 3.31
N SER A 116 -0.57 -9.87 4.27
CA SER A 116 -0.42 -10.31 5.66
C SER A 116 -1.72 -10.86 6.26
N TYR A 117 -2.87 -10.19 6.06
CA TYR A 117 -4.16 -10.71 6.59
C TYR A 117 -4.57 -12.06 5.99
N GLN A 118 -4.21 -12.34 4.73
CA GLN A 118 -4.50 -13.63 4.09
C GLN A 118 -3.62 -14.73 4.66
N ARG A 119 -2.34 -14.43 4.94
CA ARG A 119 -1.42 -15.36 5.60
C ARG A 119 -1.85 -15.64 7.04
N GLN A 120 -2.19 -14.61 7.79
CA GLN A 120 -2.70 -14.74 9.17
C GLN A 120 -3.97 -15.59 9.25
N ARG A 121 -4.94 -15.36 8.35
CA ARG A 121 -6.17 -16.17 8.29
C ARG A 121 -5.88 -17.63 7.99
N ARG A 122 -4.95 -17.91 7.07
CA ARG A 122 -4.53 -19.28 6.74
C ARG A 122 -3.93 -20.00 7.94
N VAL A 123 -3.04 -19.34 8.68
CA VAL A 123 -2.46 -19.89 9.92
C VAL A 123 -3.56 -20.12 10.96
N ALA A 124 -4.47 -19.17 11.15
CA ALA A 124 -5.58 -19.36 12.08
C ALA A 124 -6.45 -20.57 11.68
N GLU A 125 -6.73 -20.77 10.40
CA GLU A 125 -7.49 -21.92 9.90
C GLU A 125 -6.73 -23.25 10.07
N GLU A 126 -5.41 -23.28 9.87
CA GLU A 126 -4.57 -24.47 10.02
C GLU A 126 -4.42 -24.92 11.49
N TYR A 127 -4.46 -23.98 12.43
CA TYR A 127 -4.28 -24.23 13.86
C TYR A 127 -5.60 -24.13 14.66
N ASP A 128 -6.73 -24.47 14.04
CA ASP A 128 -8.07 -24.51 14.67
C ASP A 128 -8.43 -23.22 15.44
N GLY A 129 -7.97 -22.07 14.96
CA GLY A 129 -8.22 -20.75 15.54
C GLY A 129 -7.23 -20.32 16.64
N ASP A 130 -6.14 -21.04 16.87
CA ASP A 130 -5.14 -20.65 17.87
C ASP A 130 -4.36 -19.40 17.45
N LEU A 131 -4.69 -18.26 18.07
CA LEU A 131 -4.03 -16.98 17.79
C LEU A 131 -2.56 -16.94 18.22
N ARG A 132 -2.10 -17.85 19.09
CA ARG A 132 -0.67 -17.93 19.44
C ARG A 132 0.15 -18.36 18.23
N ALA A 133 -0.36 -19.31 17.45
CA ALA A 133 0.28 -19.74 16.20
C ALA A 133 0.35 -18.59 15.19
N VAL A 134 -0.66 -17.72 15.13
CA VAL A 134 -0.64 -16.52 14.28
C VAL A 134 0.44 -15.54 14.74
N VAL A 135 0.56 -15.30 16.05
CA VAL A 135 1.62 -14.44 16.60
C VAL A 135 2.99 -15.02 16.32
N ASP A 136 3.19 -16.32 16.56
CA ASP A 136 4.46 -17.00 16.29
C ASP A 136 4.83 -16.91 14.80
N ALA A 137 3.86 -17.04 13.89
CA ALA A 137 4.06 -16.86 12.46
C ALA A 137 4.48 -15.42 12.10
N LEU A 138 3.83 -14.41 12.68
CA LEU A 138 4.19 -13.00 12.45
C LEU A 138 5.56 -12.65 13.02
N VAL A 139 5.95 -13.25 14.16
CA VAL A 139 7.31 -13.12 14.71
C VAL A 139 8.33 -13.77 13.76
N GLY A 140 8.02 -14.93 13.19
CA GLY A 140 8.86 -15.58 12.19
C GLY A 140 9.02 -14.77 10.90
N GLU A 141 8.01 -13.99 10.49
CA GLU A 141 8.13 -13.08 9.34
C GLU A 141 9.09 -11.90 9.59
N LEU A 142 9.31 -11.51 10.85
CA LEU A 142 10.15 -10.37 11.21
C LEU A 142 11.64 -10.65 11.03
N ASP A 143 12.04 -11.89 10.77
CA ASP A 143 13.44 -12.33 10.85
C ASP A 143 14.39 -11.35 10.14
N LEU A 144 15.26 -10.75 10.96
CA LEU A 144 16.22 -9.71 10.56
C LEU A 144 17.50 -10.31 9.96
N GLU A 145 17.56 -11.64 9.88
CA GLU A 145 18.67 -12.43 9.37
C GLU A 145 18.45 -12.77 7.89
N GLU A 146 18.65 -11.81 6.99
CA GLU A 146 19.31 -12.05 5.70
C GLU A 146 19.57 -10.71 5.00
N ARG A 147 20.86 -10.34 4.96
CA ARG A 147 21.42 -9.27 4.14
C ARG A 147 22.61 -9.83 3.36
#